data_AF-A0A1M3TT56-F1
#
_entry.id   AF-A0A1M3TT56-F1
#
_cell.length_a   1.000
_cell.length_b   1.000
_cell.length_c   1.000
_cell.angle_alpha   90.00
_cell.angle_beta   90.00
_cell.angle_gamma   90.00
#
_symmetry.space_group_name_H-M   'P 1'
#
loop_
_entity.id
_entity.type
_entity.pdbx_description
1 polymer ?
#
loop_
_entity_poly.entity_id
_entity_poly.type
_entity_poly.pdbx_seq_one_letter_code
_entity_poly.pdbx_strand_id
1 'polypeptide(L)'
;MVQYFLTDQGTSHRVVVESLSSQALPKSHDGHHNKPGHQSQSDIEEHQEQSSSMPTEPTAEEQTGYFHTYRTKRELRLVYFDGQSAAKSLKGTLDMQDIVLRNASLFDGSPAEGDNLRADDLCAMARDQWDNRVDGFIRMVGGFEVILCSFADNLDVVSILSTYPSRNGDGGSHLSYARALATRFDGIGGGRVSINYDDFVTMFAYPDAMYFDDQGLPRVVDDAAKLGSVRAHIDRLVKGPDATTPSINWQNVVDMIMTRYQYRISLALSPAISTHHELRRELHLAIEPFIDARARNSTAEVERCAKQFWVSGADTTTVPAQAVSRVSERLCSSLVAGASAETYEVGIAIIEELKHYLDWAVFRGCNKCKIDEVCQLPIWPSGSKEDFVRPRCGTGLAHGSGGYWDMMGKIRQH
;
A
#
# COMPACT_ATOMS: atom_id res chain seq x y z
N MET A 1 -21.76 -4.57 -0.79
CA MET A 1 -21.36 -3.38 -1.60
C MET A 1 -22.59 -2.49 -1.67
N VAL A 2 -22.52 -1.25 -1.16
CA VAL A 2 -23.67 -0.33 -1.16
C VAL A 2 -23.46 0.69 -2.28
N GLN A 3 -24.40 0.76 -3.22
CA GLN A 3 -24.43 1.80 -4.25
C GLN A 3 -25.18 3.02 -3.70
N TYR A 4 -24.52 4.19 -3.73
CA TYR A 4 -25.19 5.46 -3.48
C TYR A 4 -25.70 6.02 -4.82
N PHE A 5 -26.98 5.82 -5.10
CA PHE A 5 -27.65 6.46 -6.23
C PHE A 5 -27.99 7.90 -5.85
N LEU A 6 -27.31 8.87 -6.48
CA LEU A 6 -27.75 10.25 -6.54
C LEU A 6 -28.71 10.39 -7.72
N THR A 7 -29.99 10.63 -7.44
CA THR A 7 -30.96 11.04 -8.46
C THR A 7 -30.89 12.56 -8.67
N ASP A 8 -31.51 13.03 -9.76
CA ASP A 8 -31.39 14.39 -10.32
C ASP A 8 -32.05 15.52 -9.47
N GLN A 9 -32.16 15.31 -8.16
CA GLN A 9 -32.67 16.23 -7.13
C GLN A 9 -31.70 16.39 -5.94
N GLY A 10 -30.56 15.69 -5.92
CA GLY A 10 -29.46 15.96 -4.99
C GLY A 10 -29.62 15.43 -3.55
N THR A 11 -30.70 14.71 -3.21
CA THR A 11 -30.84 14.04 -1.91
C THR A 11 -30.25 12.63 -1.94
N SER A 12 -29.33 12.32 -1.03
CA SER A 12 -28.80 10.97 -0.83
C SER A 12 -29.65 10.21 0.18
N HIS A 13 -30.13 9.02 -0.18
CA HIS A 13 -30.86 8.13 0.71
C HIS A 13 -30.16 6.76 0.82
N ARG A 14 -29.95 6.31 2.06
CA ARG A 14 -29.37 5.00 2.38
C ARG A 14 -30.41 3.90 2.14
N VAL A 15 -30.25 3.13 1.06
CA VAL A 15 -30.97 1.86 0.86
C VAL A 15 -30.20 0.74 1.57
N VAL A 16 -30.85 0.07 2.52
CA VAL A 16 -30.33 -1.16 3.13
C VAL A 16 -30.97 -2.34 2.41
N VAL A 17 -30.16 -3.13 1.71
CA VAL A 17 -30.59 -4.42 1.15
C VAL A 17 -30.25 -5.50 2.17
N GLU A 18 -31.26 -5.99 2.88
CA GLU A 18 -31.09 -7.09 3.85
C GLU A 18 -30.88 -8.41 3.10
N SER A 19 -29.70 -9.02 3.27
CA SER A 19 -29.42 -10.35 2.73
C SER A 19 -30.07 -11.43 3.61
N LEU A 20 -31.11 -12.09 3.09
CA LEU A 20 -31.79 -13.19 3.77
C LEU A 20 -30.81 -14.30 4.20
N SER A 21 -30.84 -14.65 5.48
CA SER A 21 -29.95 -15.66 6.06
C SER A 21 -30.39 -17.08 5.68
N SER A 22 -29.50 -17.84 5.04
CA SER A 22 -29.73 -19.25 4.73
C SER A 22 -29.68 -20.09 6.01
N GLN A 23 -30.84 -20.41 6.57
CA GLN A 23 -30.96 -21.33 7.70
C GLN A 23 -30.55 -22.76 7.31
N ALA A 24 -29.88 -23.48 8.21
CA ALA A 24 -29.46 -24.85 7.99
C ALA A 24 -30.64 -25.84 8.16
N LEU A 25 -30.68 -26.87 7.31
CA LEU A 25 -31.58 -28.02 7.45
C LEU A 25 -30.78 -29.34 7.59
N PRO A 26 -31.33 -30.37 8.26
CA PRO A 26 -30.54 -31.52 8.73
C PRO A 26 -30.34 -32.61 7.67
N LYS A 27 -29.37 -33.49 7.92
CA LYS A 27 -29.19 -34.74 7.15
C LYS A 27 -30.20 -35.81 7.58
N SER A 28 -30.71 -36.57 6.62
CA SER A 28 -31.20 -37.93 6.79
C SER A 28 -30.72 -38.81 5.62
N HIS A 29 -30.91 -40.12 5.73
CA HIS A 29 -30.26 -41.14 4.90
C HIS A 29 -31.27 -42.00 4.11
N ASP A 30 -30.75 -42.74 3.13
CA ASP A 30 -31.39 -43.85 2.39
C ASP A 30 -32.57 -43.47 1.45
N GLY A 31 -32.90 -44.22 0.39
CA GLY A 31 -32.22 -45.39 -0.21
C GLY A 31 -32.95 -45.97 -1.44
N HIS A 32 -32.22 -46.69 -2.31
CA HIS A 32 -32.67 -47.59 -3.40
C HIS A 32 -33.54 -47.10 -4.60
N HIS A 33 -32.90 -47.17 -5.77
CA HIS A 33 -33.31 -47.87 -7.02
C HIS A 33 -34.69 -47.72 -7.72
N ASN A 34 -34.56 -47.36 -9.01
CA ASN A 34 -35.21 -47.93 -10.22
C ASN A 34 -36.56 -47.38 -10.75
N LYS A 35 -36.47 -46.87 -11.99
CA LYS A 35 -37.51 -46.78 -13.05
C LYS A 35 -37.98 -48.20 -13.46
N PRO A 36 -39.17 -48.43 -14.07
CA PRO A 36 -39.85 -47.69 -15.17
C PRO A 36 -41.31 -47.28 -14.84
N GLY A 37 -42.13 -46.68 -15.72
CA GLY A 37 -41.92 -46.11 -17.07
C GLY A 37 -43.15 -46.24 -18.00
N HIS A 38 -43.38 -45.23 -18.85
CA HIS A 38 -44.43 -45.10 -19.91
C HIS A 38 -45.91 -44.88 -19.54
N GLN A 39 -46.53 -43.93 -20.27
CA GLN A 39 -47.98 -43.72 -20.52
C GLN A 39 -48.84 -43.32 -19.29
N SER A 40 -49.95 -42.58 -19.40
CA SER A 40 -50.73 -42.13 -20.58
C SER A 40 -51.09 -40.62 -20.51
N GLN A 41 -51.81 -40.14 -21.53
CA GLN A 41 -52.24 -38.76 -21.78
C GLN A 41 -53.62 -38.42 -21.14
N SER A 42 -54.02 -37.15 -21.27
CA SER A 42 -55.34 -36.52 -21.09
C SER A 42 -55.91 -36.28 -19.66
N ASP A 43 -55.70 -35.05 -19.20
CA ASP A 43 -56.75 -34.05 -18.92
C ASP A 43 -57.85 -34.32 -17.86
N ILE A 44 -57.62 -33.81 -16.64
CA ILE A 44 -58.65 -33.18 -15.80
C ILE A 44 -58.07 -31.85 -15.30
N GLU A 45 -58.84 -30.77 -15.39
CA GLU A 45 -58.45 -29.44 -14.90
C GLU A 45 -58.67 -29.32 -13.38
N GLU A 46 -57.60 -29.07 -12.60
CA GLU A 46 -57.71 -28.52 -11.25
C GLU A 46 -57.04 -27.15 -11.19
N HIS A 47 -57.80 -26.14 -10.76
CA HIS A 47 -57.27 -24.81 -10.49
C HIS A 47 -56.37 -24.84 -9.24
N GLN A 48 -55.05 -24.78 -9.44
CA GLN A 48 -54.10 -24.37 -8.41
C GLN A 48 -53.39 -23.09 -8.84
N GLU A 49 -53.57 -22.02 -8.05
CA GLU A 49 -52.82 -20.77 -8.19
C GLU A 49 -51.37 -20.97 -7.72
N GLN A 50 -50.55 -21.63 -8.54
CA GLN A 50 -49.10 -21.67 -8.31
C GLN A 50 -48.52 -20.28 -8.57
N SER A 51 -48.37 -19.51 -7.48
CA SER A 51 -47.56 -18.30 -7.40
C SER A 51 -46.10 -18.62 -7.70
N SER A 52 -45.76 -18.71 -8.97
CA SER A 52 -44.41 -18.97 -9.48
C SER A 52 -43.57 -17.69 -9.41
N SER A 53 -43.22 -17.28 -8.19
CA SER A 53 -42.23 -16.24 -7.92
C SER A 53 -40.80 -16.70 -8.29
N MET A 54 -40.60 -16.97 -9.57
CA MET A 54 -39.28 -16.96 -10.20
C MET A 54 -38.66 -15.59 -9.93
N PRO A 55 -37.38 -15.50 -9.51
CA PRO A 55 -36.68 -14.22 -9.51
C PRO A 55 -36.69 -13.66 -10.93
N THR A 56 -37.27 -12.49 -11.12
CA THR A 56 -37.20 -11.77 -12.40
C THR A 56 -35.72 -11.59 -12.77
N GLU A 57 -35.32 -11.97 -13.98
CA GLU A 57 -33.95 -11.64 -14.42
C GLU A 57 -33.78 -10.12 -14.39
N PRO A 58 -32.68 -9.60 -13.81
CA PRO A 58 -32.46 -8.16 -13.75
C PRO A 58 -32.39 -7.60 -15.16
N THR A 59 -33.10 -6.50 -15.38
CA THR A 59 -33.16 -5.81 -16.67
C THR A 59 -31.77 -5.38 -17.15
N ALA A 60 -31.65 -5.07 -18.44
CA ALA A 60 -30.38 -4.61 -19.00
C ALA A 60 -29.83 -3.36 -18.30
N GLU A 61 -30.69 -2.51 -17.73
CA GLU A 61 -30.31 -1.34 -16.92
C GLU A 61 -29.76 -1.77 -15.55
N GLU A 62 -30.45 -2.66 -14.83
CA GLU A 62 -30.00 -3.24 -13.54
C GLU A 62 -28.68 -4.02 -13.65
N GLN A 63 -28.29 -4.46 -14.85
CA GLN A 63 -27.00 -5.11 -15.11
C GLN A 63 -25.86 -4.14 -15.49
N THR A 64 -26.13 -2.84 -15.67
CA THR A 64 -25.08 -1.84 -16.01
C THR A 64 -24.39 -1.27 -14.79
N GLY A 65 -23.05 -1.21 -14.86
CA GLY A 65 -22.24 -0.40 -13.96
C GLY A 65 -22.11 1.05 -14.46
N TYR A 66 -21.49 1.90 -13.66
CA TYR A 66 -21.23 3.30 -14.02
C TYR A 66 -19.79 3.70 -13.72
N PHE A 67 -19.16 4.40 -14.65
CA PHE A 67 -17.87 5.05 -14.47
C PHE A 67 -18.10 6.54 -14.21
N HIS A 68 -17.79 6.98 -12.98
CA HIS A 68 -17.96 8.36 -12.53
C HIS A 68 -16.62 9.10 -12.59
N THR A 69 -16.58 10.23 -13.29
CA THR A 69 -15.46 11.18 -13.28
C THR A 69 -15.87 12.41 -12.49
N TYR A 70 -15.04 12.79 -11.51
CA TYR A 70 -15.21 13.98 -10.69
C TYR A 70 -14.03 14.93 -10.83
N ARG A 71 -14.23 16.20 -10.49
CA ARG A 71 -13.18 17.23 -10.34
C ARG A 71 -13.27 17.82 -8.93
N THR A 72 -12.15 18.13 -8.30
CA THR A 72 -12.18 18.85 -7.02
C THR A 72 -12.55 20.32 -7.25
N LYS A 73 -13.44 20.86 -6.41
CA LYS A 73 -13.89 22.26 -6.46
C LYS A 73 -12.82 23.27 -6.04
N ARG A 74 -11.81 22.77 -5.32
CA ARG A 74 -10.65 23.48 -4.77
C ARG A 74 -9.52 22.47 -4.52
N GLU A 75 -8.41 22.94 -3.98
CA GLU A 75 -7.41 22.06 -3.37
C GLU A 75 -8.00 21.40 -2.11
N LEU A 76 -7.73 20.10 -1.94
CA LEU A 76 -8.25 19.29 -0.83
C LEU A 76 -7.12 18.97 0.15
N ARG A 77 -7.43 19.07 1.44
CA ARG A 77 -6.50 18.88 2.56
C ARG A 77 -6.71 17.47 3.07
N LEU A 78 -5.84 16.55 2.63
CA LEU A 78 -6.02 15.11 2.81
C LEU A 78 -4.88 14.52 3.65
N VAL A 79 -5.19 13.65 4.61
CA VAL A 79 -4.19 12.89 5.36
C VAL A 79 -3.82 11.63 4.58
N TYR A 80 -2.54 11.48 4.23
CA TYR A 80 -2.04 10.29 3.52
C TYR A 80 -1.50 9.25 4.50
N PHE A 81 -2.00 8.01 4.38
CA PHE A 81 -1.41 6.84 5.01
C PHE A 81 -0.57 6.08 3.97
N ASP A 82 0.73 5.97 4.21
CA ASP A 82 1.65 5.24 3.34
C ASP A 82 1.69 3.72 3.64
N GLY A 83 2.45 2.94 2.86
CA GLY A 83 2.77 1.55 3.19
C GLY A 83 1.65 0.53 2.90
N GLN A 84 1.00 0.64 1.75
CA GLN A 84 -0.15 -0.21 1.35
C GLN A 84 -1.31 -0.20 2.39
N SER A 85 -1.60 0.99 2.91
CA SER A 85 -2.52 1.31 4.00
C SER A 85 -4.00 0.91 3.84
N ALA A 86 -4.42 0.44 2.66
CA ALA A 86 -5.75 -0.15 2.45
C ALA A 86 -5.73 -1.68 2.31
N ALA A 87 -4.55 -2.32 2.33
CA ALA A 87 -4.41 -3.77 2.29
C ALA A 87 -4.94 -4.36 3.61
N LYS A 88 -5.99 -5.19 3.51
CA LYS A 88 -6.71 -5.75 4.66
C LYS A 88 -5.99 -6.93 5.28
N SER A 89 -4.78 -6.67 5.77
CA SER A 89 -3.84 -7.69 6.23
C SER A 89 -3.55 -7.58 7.72
N LEU A 90 -3.02 -8.67 8.28
CA LEU A 90 -2.48 -8.70 9.64
C LEU A 90 -0.99 -8.27 9.70
N LYS A 91 -0.49 -7.56 8.68
CA LYS A 91 0.95 -7.23 8.48
C LYS A 91 1.29 -5.76 8.79
N GLY A 92 0.52 -5.14 9.69
CA GLY A 92 0.74 -3.76 10.14
C GLY A 92 0.19 -2.67 9.21
N THR A 93 -0.26 -3.02 7.99
CA THR A 93 -0.73 -2.08 6.96
C THR A 93 -1.87 -1.16 7.45
N LEU A 94 -2.72 -1.62 8.37
CA LEU A 94 -3.84 -0.84 8.90
C LEU A 94 -3.53 -0.10 10.22
N ASP A 95 -2.37 -0.33 10.85
CA ASP A 95 -2.10 0.08 12.24
C ASP A 95 -2.20 1.61 12.44
N MET A 96 -1.78 2.41 11.46
CA MET A 96 -1.82 3.88 11.53
C MET A 96 -3.25 4.45 11.56
N GLN A 97 -4.18 3.86 10.81
CA GLN A 97 -5.58 4.30 10.80
C GLN A 97 -6.38 3.65 11.95
N ASP A 98 -6.14 2.37 12.24
CA ASP A 98 -6.95 1.62 13.21
C ASP A 98 -6.45 1.80 14.65
N ILE A 99 -5.16 1.63 14.92
CA ILE A 99 -4.61 1.71 16.29
C ILE A 99 -4.25 3.16 16.63
N VAL A 100 -3.45 3.84 15.79
CA VAL A 100 -2.98 5.20 16.12
C VAL A 100 -4.12 6.22 16.12
N LEU A 101 -5.00 6.22 15.11
CA LEU A 101 -6.09 7.21 15.03
C LEU A 101 -7.42 6.74 15.63
N ARG A 102 -8.00 5.64 15.13
CA ARG A 102 -9.33 5.17 15.58
C ARG A 102 -9.33 4.53 16.98
N ASN A 103 -8.17 4.18 17.54
CA ASN A 103 -8.03 3.45 18.81
C ASN A 103 -8.89 2.16 18.83
N ALA A 104 -8.97 1.48 17.69
CA ALA A 104 -9.87 0.36 17.44
C ALA A 104 -9.34 -0.94 18.08
N SER A 105 -9.88 -1.28 19.26
CA SER A 105 -9.42 -2.37 20.13
C SER A 105 -9.54 -3.80 19.56
N LEU A 106 -10.11 -3.96 18.37
CA LEU A 106 -10.29 -5.24 17.68
C LEU A 106 -10.24 -5.05 16.16
N PHE A 107 -9.20 -5.59 15.51
CA PHE A 107 -9.27 -5.97 14.09
C PHE A 107 -9.32 -7.50 14.02
N ASP A 108 -10.42 -8.02 13.49
CA ASP A 108 -10.73 -9.46 13.47
C ASP A 108 -10.25 -10.18 12.20
N GLY A 109 -9.65 -9.43 11.27
CA GLY A 109 -9.25 -9.90 9.95
C GLY A 109 -10.36 -9.86 8.89
N SER A 110 -11.56 -9.34 9.18
CA SER A 110 -12.64 -9.27 8.19
C SER A 110 -12.38 -8.16 7.14
N PRO A 111 -12.35 -8.48 5.83
CA PRO A 111 -11.92 -7.51 4.80
C PRO A 111 -13.07 -6.68 4.19
N ALA A 112 -14.33 -6.94 4.54
CA ALA A 112 -15.50 -6.41 3.83
C ALA A 112 -16.22 -5.26 4.55
N GLU A 113 -16.49 -5.38 5.86
CA GLU A 113 -17.45 -4.49 6.55
C GLU A 113 -16.78 -3.31 7.26
N GLY A 114 -15.53 -3.48 7.72
CA GLY A 114 -14.80 -2.47 8.50
C GLY A 114 -14.39 -1.19 7.76
N ASP A 115 -14.47 -1.14 6.42
CA ASP A 115 -14.07 0.05 5.66
C ASP A 115 -15.08 1.21 5.72
N ASN A 116 -16.38 0.90 5.77
CA ASN A 116 -17.40 1.93 5.98
C ASN A 116 -17.23 2.54 7.38
N LEU A 117 -17.03 1.69 8.40
CA LEU A 117 -16.77 2.12 9.76
C LEU A 117 -15.47 2.96 9.87
N ARG A 118 -14.41 2.59 9.14
CA ARG A 118 -13.20 3.43 9.03
C ARG A 118 -13.51 4.79 8.42
N ALA A 119 -14.31 4.86 7.36
CA ALA A 119 -14.70 6.12 6.74
C ALA A 119 -15.53 6.99 7.71
N ASP A 120 -16.54 6.41 8.35
CA ASP A 120 -17.40 7.07 9.33
C ASP A 120 -16.59 7.60 10.53
N ASP A 121 -15.72 6.77 11.12
CA ASP A 121 -14.89 7.15 12.27
C ASP A 121 -13.86 8.23 11.92
N LEU A 122 -13.13 8.07 10.80
CA LEU A 122 -12.08 9.00 10.39
C LEU A 122 -12.69 10.37 9.99
N CYS A 123 -13.86 10.38 9.36
CA CYS A 123 -14.56 11.61 9.03
C CYS A 123 -15.29 12.24 10.23
N ALA A 124 -15.74 11.45 11.20
CA ALA A 124 -16.17 11.98 12.50
C ALA A 124 -15.00 12.65 13.24
N MET A 125 -13.84 12.02 13.29
CA MET A 125 -12.61 12.61 13.86
C MET A 125 -12.20 13.90 13.11
N ALA A 126 -12.23 13.91 11.78
CA ALA A 126 -11.90 15.09 10.98
C ALA A 126 -12.86 16.27 11.23
N ARG A 127 -14.13 16.00 11.50
CA ARG A 127 -15.13 17.00 11.90
C ARG A 127 -14.95 17.46 13.34
N ASP A 128 -14.94 16.52 14.28
CA ASP A 128 -15.14 16.77 15.72
C ASP A 128 -13.84 17.08 16.49
N GLN A 129 -12.69 16.57 16.02
CA GLN A 129 -11.39 16.80 16.66
C GLN A 129 -10.52 17.79 15.88
N TRP A 130 -10.78 17.94 14.58
CA TRP A 130 -9.98 18.74 13.64
C TRP A 130 -10.76 19.90 12.99
N ASP A 131 -11.94 20.28 13.49
CA ASP A 131 -12.74 21.42 12.99
C ASP A 131 -13.00 21.42 11.47
N ASN A 132 -13.15 20.24 10.86
CA ASN A 132 -13.28 20.04 9.40
C ASN A 132 -12.06 20.57 8.59
N ARG A 133 -10.88 20.69 9.21
CA ARG A 133 -9.61 21.06 8.54
C ARG A 133 -9.16 20.05 7.48
N VAL A 134 -9.67 18.82 7.54
CA VAL A 134 -9.30 17.69 6.68
C VAL A 134 -10.54 17.24 5.91
N ASP A 135 -10.41 17.18 4.59
CA ASP A 135 -11.49 16.82 3.66
C ASP A 135 -11.66 15.30 3.54
N GLY A 136 -10.64 14.54 3.93
CA GLY A 136 -10.56 13.11 3.71
C GLY A 136 -9.16 12.52 3.88
N PHE A 137 -9.02 11.26 3.49
CA PHE A 137 -7.84 10.44 3.74
C PHE A 137 -7.46 9.69 2.45
N ILE A 138 -6.16 9.66 2.13
CA ILE A 138 -5.61 8.88 1.01
C ILE A 138 -4.97 7.60 1.58
N ARG A 139 -5.26 6.47 0.94
CA ARG A 139 -4.68 5.16 1.25
C ARG A 139 -4.42 4.37 -0.04
N MET A 140 -3.62 3.29 -0.01
CA MET A 140 -3.31 2.53 -1.25
C MET A 140 -3.34 1.00 -1.09
N VAL A 141 -3.65 0.32 -2.22
CA VAL A 141 -3.42 -1.13 -2.41
C VAL A 141 -2.74 -1.37 -3.78
N GLY A 142 -3.52 -1.70 -4.82
CA GLY A 142 -3.07 -1.74 -6.22
C GLY A 142 -3.22 -0.38 -6.93
N GLY A 143 -3.84 0.58 -6.25
CA GLY A 143 -3.96 1.97 -6.64
C GLY A 143 -4.28 2.82 -5.42
N PHE A 144 -4.43 4.13 -5.61
CA PHE A 144 -4.79 5.06 -4.55
C PHE A 144 -6.31 5.18 -4.42
N GLU A 145 -6.79 5.08 -3.19
CA GLU A 145 -8.17 5.27 -2.77
C GLU A 145 -8.28 6.58 -1.96
N VAL A 146 -9.41 7.26 -2.05
CA VAL A 146 -9.70 8.46 -1.23
C VAL A 146 -10.99 8.21 -0.44
N ILE A 147 -10.89 8.21 0.88
CA ILE A 147 -12.02 8.36 1.78
C ILE A 147 -12.30 9.87 1.84
N LEU A 148 -13.37 10.34 1.21
CA LEU A 148 -13.71 11.78 1.17
C LEU A 148 -14.96 12.06 2.01
N CYS A 149 -14.84 12.93 3.00
CA CYS A 149 -15.83 13.13 4.05
C CYS A 149 -17.09 13.89 3.60
N SER A 150 -17.01 14.62 2.48
CA SER A 150 -18.18 15.07 1.73
C SER A 150 -17.84 15.13 0.25
N PHE A 151 -18.61 14.39 -0.56
CA PHE A 151 -18.57 14.49 -2.02
C PHE A 151 -19.26 15.77 -2.51
N ALA A 152 -20.40 16.12 -1.90
CA ALA A 152 -21.24 17.25 -2.32
C ALA A 152 -20.50 18.60 -2.20
N ASP A 153 -19.77 18.82 -1.11
CA ASP A 153 -19.09 20.09 -0.85
C ASP A 153 -17.79 20.23 -1.65
N ASN A 154 -17.12 19.11 -1.95
CA ASN A 154 -15.74 19.11 -2.45
C ASN A 154 -15.58 18.73 -3.93
N LEU A 155 -16.58 18.09 -4.55
CA LEU A 155 -16.48 17.60 -5.93
C LEU A 155 -17.56 18.18 -6.85
N ASP A 156 -17.16 18.44 -8.10
CA ASP A 156 -18.06 18.58 -9.26
C ASP A 156 -18.15 17.25 -10.01
N VAL A 157 -19.34 16.91 -10.50
CA VAL A 157 -19.53 15.83 -11.48
C VAL A 157 -18.99 16.31 -12.84
N VAL A 158 -18.11 15.53 -13.46
CA VAL A 158 -17.59 15.81 -14.83
C VAL A 158 -18.30 14.93 -15.86
N SER A 159 -18.48 13.66 -15.55
CA SER A 159 -19.21 12.71 -16.40
C SER A 159 -19.65 11.50 -15.58
N ILE A 160 -20.86 10.99 -15.83
CA ILE A 160 -21.27 9.65 -15.43
C ILE A 160 -21.56 8.90 -16.72
N LEU A 161 -20.82 7.81 -16.95
CA LEU A 161 -20.93 6.99 -18.16
C LEU A 161 -21.36 5.59 -17.76
N SER A 162 -22.39 5.02 -18.40
CA SER A 162 -22.71 3.60 -18.22
C SER A 162 -21.58 2.73 -18.78
N THR A 163 -21.21 1.69 -18.04
CA THR A 163 -20.30 0.65 -18.52
C THR A 163 -21.10 -0.42 -19.24
N TYR A 164 -20.43 -1.21 -20.09
CA TYR A 164 -21.03 -2.45 -20.57
C TYR A 164 -21.45 -3.34 -19.38
N PRO A 165 -22.55 -4.11 -19.49
CA PRO A 165 -22.95 -5.07 -18.48
C PRO A 165 -21.83 -6.06 -18.17
N SER A 166 -21.66 -6.39 -16.89
CA SER A 166 -20.58 -7.26 -16.43
C SER A 166 -20.82 -8.72 -16.82
N ARG A 167 -20.52 -9.08 -18.07
CA ARG A 167 -20.48 -10.47 -18.53
C ARG A 167 -19.46 -11.26 -17.69
N ASN A 168 -19.93 -12.34 -17.08
CA ASN A 168 -19.08 -13.24 -16.30
C ASN A 168 -17.92 -13.78 -17.16
N GLY A 169 -16.71 -13.24 -16.95
CA GLY A 169 -15.50 -13.57 -17.71
C GLY A 169 -14.86 -12.40 -18.47
N ASP A 170 -15.61 -11.33 -18.79
CA ASP A 170 -15.10 -10.15 -19.52
C ASP A 170 -14.47 -9.09 -18.60
N GLY A 171 -14.35 -9.36 -17.29
CA GLY A 171 -13.56 -8.55 -16.35
C GLY A 171 -12.11 -8.46 -16.82
N GLY A 172 -11.77 -7.33 -17.46
CA GLY A 172 -10.68 -7.25 -18.44
C GLY A 172 -9.37 -7.87 -17.97
N SER A 173 -8.95 -8.94 -18.65
CA SER A 173 -7.74 -9.78 -18.48
C SER A 173 -6.87 -9.44 -17.26
N HIS A 174 -6.64 -10.41 -16.37
CA HIS A 174 -5.80 -10.24 -15.16
C HIS A 174 -4.46 -9.54 -15.41
N LEU A 175 -3.83 -9.74 -16.59
CA LEU A 175 -2.62 -9.03 -17.02
C LEU A 175 -2.84 -7.51 -17.23
N SER A 176 -3.98 -7.11 -17.81
CA SER A 176 -4.37 -5.71 -17.98
C SER A 176 -4.53 -5.00 -16.64
N TYR A 177 -5.27 -5.62 -15.71
CA TYR A 177 -5.40 -5.12 -14.33
C TYR A 177 -4.03 -5.05 -13.65
N ALA A 178 -3.25 -6.12 -13.65
CA ALA A 178 -1.94 -6.15 -13.00
C ALA A 178 -0.93 -5.13 -13.59
N ARG A 179 -0.96 -4.88 -14.91
CA ARG A 179 -0.21 -3.79 -15.57
C ARG A 179 -0.66 -2.40 -15.09
N ALA A 180 -1.96 -2.18 -14.89
CA ALA A 180 -2.48 -0.91 -14.39
C ALA A 180 -1.99 -0.58 -12.97
N LEU A 181 -1.76 -1.61 -12.13
CA LEU A 181 -1.16 -1.43 -10.80
C LEU A 181 0.35 -1.19 -10.93
N ALA A 182 1.05 -2.11 -11.62
CA ALA A 182 2.51 -2.12 -11.70
C ALA A 182 3.11 -0.89 -12.39
N THR A 183 2.36 -0.20 -13.25
CA THR A 183 2.83 1.03 -13.94
C THR A 183 2.81 2.29 -13.07
N ARG A 184 2.25 2.24 -11.85
CA ARG A 184 2.08 3.42 -10.97
C ARG A 184 2.30 3.12 -9.48
N PHE A 185 2.96 2.01 -9.17
CA PHE A 185 3.12 1.54 -7.80
C PHE A 185 4.11 2.42 -6.99
N ASP A 186 5.18 2.88 -7.63
CA ASP A 186 6.31 3.58 -6.99
C ASP A 186 6.07 5.08 -6.69
N GLY A 187 4.83 5.58 -6.70
CA GLY A 187 4.58 6.99 -6.35
C GLY A 187 3.15 7.50 -6.49
N ILE A 188 2.84 8.61 -5.79
CA ILE A 188 1.49 9.17 -5.60
C ILE A 188 0.90 9.91 -6.82
N GLY A 189 1.00 9.31 -8.00
CA GLY A 189 0.16 9.65 -9.13
C GLY A 189 0.55 10.91 -9.91
N GLY A 190 1.80 11.37 -9.82
CA GLY A 190 2.40 12.34 -10.75
C GLY A 190 1.93 13.79 -10.57
N GLY A 191 2.11 14.36 -9.38
CA GLY A 191 1.79 15.77 -9.09
C GLY A 191 0.31 16.08 -8.87
N ARG A 192 -0.58 15.07 -8.92
CA ARG A 192 -2.00 15.20 -8.54
C ARG A 192 -2.23 15.27 -7.03
N VAL A 193 -1.19 15.00 -6.25
CA VAL A 193 -1.12 15.15 -4.78
C VAL A 193 0.23 15.77 -4.46
N SER A 194 0.26 16.70 -3.51
CA SER A 194 1.49 17.20 -2.90
C SER A 194 1.66 16.58 -1.50
N ILE A 195 2.86 16.13 -1.16
CA ILE A 195 3.20 15.56 0.15
C ILE A 195 4.18 16.49 0.85
N ASN A 196 3.94 16.77 2.14
CA ASN A 196 4.95 17.38 2.99
C ASN A 196 6.00 16.32 3.38
N TYR A 197 7.11 16.29 2.64
CA TYR A 197 8.23 15.38 2.91
C TYR A 197 9.17 15.85 4.04
N ASP A 198 8.97 17.06 4.56
CA ASP A 198 9.89 17.71 5.53
C ASP A 198 9.41 17.56 6.98
N ASP A 199 8.10 17.42 7.18
CA ASP A 199 7.48 17.19 8.49
C ASP A 199 6.32 16.18 8.38
N PHE A 200 6.57 14.94 8.82
CA PHE A 200 5.65 13.81 8.76
C PHE A 200 5.82 12.87 9.95
N VAL A 201 4.80 12.04 10.21
CA VAL A 201 4.80 11.04 11.28
C VAL A 201 5.24 9.68 10.74
N THR A 202 6.27 9.10 11.35
CA THR A 202 6.65 7.70 11.15
C THR A 202 6.94 7.03 12.49
N MET A 203 6.49 5.79 12.66
CA MET A 203 6.62 5.07 13.93
C MET A 203 8.06 4.81 14.34
N PHE A 204 9.00 4.78 13.39
CA PHE A 204 10.44 4.66 13.65
C PHE A 204 11.03 5.84 14.44
N ALA A 205 10.32 6.97 14.55
CA ALA A 205 10.70 8.08 15.43
C ALA A 205 10.20 7.91 16.89
N TYR A 206 9.42 6.86 17.17
CA TYR A 206 8.73 6.62 18.44
C TYR A 206 8.98 5.19 18.95
N PRO A 207 10.22 4.86 19.38
CA PRO A 207 10.64 3.49 19.68
C PRO A 207 9.82 2.83 20.81
N ASP A 208 9.31 3.59 21.77
CA ASP A 208 8.45 3.04 22.84
C ASP A 208 7.05 2.64 22.36
N ALA A 209 6.58 3.21 21.24
CA ALA A 209 5.24 3.06 20.68
C ALA A 209 5.17 2.10 19.47
N MET A 210 6.29 1.48 19.09
CA MET A 210 6.35 0.44 18.07
C MET A 210 7.17 -0.77 18.52
N TYR A 211 7.04 -1.88 17.80
CA TYR A 211 7.87 -3.06 17.95
C TYR A 211 8.06 -3.76 16.60
N PHE A 212 8.93 -4.75 16.54
CA PHE A 212 8.99 -5.70 15.42
C PHE A 212 8.36 -7.03 15.86
N ASP A 213 7.47 -7.58 15.04
CA ASP A 213 6.83 -8.87 15.33
C ASP A 213 7.75 -10.08 15.09
N ASP A 214 7.24 -11.29 15.31
CA ASP A 214 7.96 -12.55 15.12
C ASP A 214 8.38 -12.82 13.66
N GLN A 215 7.83 -12.06 12.71
CA GLN A 215 8.19 -12.07 11.29
C GLN A 215 9.15 -10.93 10.91
N GLY A 216 9.54 -10.09 11.87
CA GLY A 216 10.41 -8.93 11.66
C GLY A 216 9.69 -7.71 11.05
N LEU A 217 8.36 -7.66 11.10
CA LEU A 217 7.58 -6.55 10.54
C LEU A 217 7.32 -5.46 11.59
N PRO A 218 7.41 -4.16 11.24
CA PRO A 218 7.15 -3.07 12.16
C PRO A 218 5.65 -2.98 12.49
N ARG A 219 5.32 -2.99 13.78
CA ARG A 219 3.94 -2.95 14.32
C ARG A 219 3.79 -1.82 15.34
N VAL A 220 2.59 -1.26 15.43
CA VAL A 220 2.23 -0.27 16.45
C VAL A 220 1.89 -0.97 17.78
N VAL A 221 2.35 -0.41 18.90
CA VAL A 221 1.92 -0.85 20.23
C VAL A 221 0.53 -0.28 20.53
N ASP A 222 -0.47 -1.14 20.76
CA ASP A 222 -1.81 -0.75 21.20
C ASP A 222 -1.82 -0.35 22.69
N ASP A 223 -1.25 0.83 22.97
CA ASP A 223 -1.20 1.47 24.28
C ASP A 223 -1.42 2.98 24.10
N ALA A 224 -2.59 3.45 24.54
CA ALA A 224 -2.99 4.85 24.38
C ALA A 224 -2.06 5.85 25.09
N ALA A 225 -1.33 5.45 26.13
CA ALA A 225 -0.36 6.31 26.81
C ALA A 225 0.92 6.47 25.97
N LYS A 226 1.42 5.38 25.39
CA LYS A 226 2.57 5.39 24.46
C LYS A 226 2.28 6.16 23.17
N LEU A 227 1.05 6.06 22.68
CA LEU A 227 0.60 6.73 21.45
C LEU A 227 0.34 8.23 21.61
N GLY A 228 0.35 8.78 22.84
CA GLY A 228 0.04 10.19 23.09
C GLY A 228 0.94 11.18 22.34
N SER A 229 2.24 10.90 22.25
CA SER A 229 3.22 11.74 21.54
C SER A 229 3.12 11.63 20.01
N VAL A 230 2.66 10.48 19.50
CA VAL A 230 2.36 10.25 18.08
C VAL A 230 1.11 11.04 17.69
N ARG A 231 0.02 10.89 18.47
CA ARG A 231 -1.26 11.58 18.27
C ARG A 231 -1.09 13.10 18.33
N ALA A 232 -0.34 13.61 19.31
CA ALA A 232 -0.03 15.04 19.43
C ALA A 232 0.77 15.60 18.23
N HIS A 233 1.62 14.79 17.60
CA HIS A 233 2.31 15.18 16.36
C HIS A 233 1.32 15.27 15.19
N ILE A 234 0.45 14.27 15.00
CA ILE A 234 -0.58 14.31 13.94
C ILE A 234 -1.49 15.54 14.13
N ASP A 235 -1.93 15.80 15.36
CA ASP A 235 -2.72 16.99 15.70
C ASP A 235 -1.99 18.29 15.37
N ARG A 236 -0.68 18.39 15.67
CA ARG A 236 0.15 19.56 15.33
C ARG A 236 0.20 19.80 13.82
N LEU A 237 0.41 18.75 13.01
CA LEU A 237 0.40 18.84 11.55
C LEU A 237 -0.98 19.24 11.03
N VAL A 238 -2.04 18.61 11.52
CA VAL A 238 -3.41 18.81 11.04
C VAL A 238 -4.03 20.13 11.49
N LYS A 239 -3.56 20.74 12.60
CA LYS A 239 -4.07 22.02 13.15
C LYS A 239 -3.16 23.23 12.88
N GLY A 240 -1.89 23.02 12.53
CA GLY A 240 -0.90 24.09 12.28
C GLY A 240 -1.19 24.98 11.06
N PRO A 241 -0.36 25.98 10.75
CA PRO A 241 -0.45 26.68 9.47
C PRO A 241 -0.17 25.72 8.30
N ASP A 242 -0.77 25.96 7.13
CA ASP A 242 -0.39 25.25 5.92
C ASP A 242 1.07 25.51 5.54
N ALA A 243 1.72 24.50 4.94
CA ALA A 243 3.10 24.56 4.47
C ALA A 243 3.22 25.54 3.27
N THR A 244 3.33 26.82 3.60
CA THR A 244 3.33 27.97 2.68
C THR A 244 4.73 28.39 2.25
N THR A 245 5.77 27.89 2.92
CA THR A 245 7.16 27.88 2.45
C THR A 245 7.46 26.62 1.64
N PRO A 246 8.41 26.66 0.69
CA PRO A 246 8.84 25.47 -0.04
C PRO A 246 9.56 24.49 0.92
N SER A 247 8.83 23.49 1.39
CA SER A 247 9.34 22.40 2.21
C SER A 247 10.34 21.55 1.43
N ILE A 248 11.31 20.97 2.14
CA ILE A 248 12.33 20.14 1.49
C ILE A 248 11.71 18.83 1.01
N ASN A 249 11.74 18.60 -0.30
CA ASN A 249 11.40 17.31 -0.87
C ASN A 249 12.55 16.31 -0.65
N TRP A 250 12.54 15.66 0.50
CA TRP A 250 13.53 14.65 0.86
C TRP A 250 13.42 13.36 0.03
N GLN A 251 12.26 13.05 -0.57
CA GLN A 251 12.15 11.94 -1.51
C GLN A 251 13.10 12.14 -2.70
N ASN A 252 13.09 13.33 -3.32
CA ASN A 252 14.02 13.65 -4.41
C ASN A 252 15.51 13.51 -4.00
N VAL A 253 15.84 13.80 -2.73
CA VAL A 253 17.20 13.63 -2.19
C VAL A 253 17.56 12.14 -2.08
N VAL A 254 16.65 11.32 -1.53
CA VAL A 254 16.80 9.86 -1.45
C VAL A 254 16.88 9.23 -2.84
N ASP A 255 16.06 9.66 -3.80
CA ASP A 255 16.04 9.15 -5.17
C ASP A 255 17.38 9.39 -5.88
N MET A 256 18.02 10.54 -5.65
CA MET A 256 19.37 10.83 -6.18
C MET A 256 20.44 9.93 -5.56
N ILE A 257 20.38 9.68 -4.25
CA ILE A 257 21.28 8.77 -3.53
C ILE A 257 21.09 7.33 -4.06
N MET A 258 19.85 6.84 -4.10
CA MET A 258 19.50 5.50 -4.59
C MET A 258 19.96 5.31 -6.04
N THR A 259 19.58 6.22 -6.93
CA THR A 259 19.97 6.20 -8.36
C THR A 259 21.49 6.10 -8.54
N ARG A 260 22.27 6.84 -7.73
CA ARG A 260 23.73 6.84 -7.82
C ARG A 260 24.38 5.54 -7.33
N TYR A 261 23.87 4.93 -6.26
CA TYR A 261 24.58 3.86 -5.55
C TYR A 261 23.97 2.45 -5.69
N GLN A 262 22.66 2.32 -5.97
CA GLN A 262 21.95 1.03 -6.01
C GLN A 262 22.59 0.02 -7.00
N TYR A 263 23.00 0.51 -8.17
CA TYR A 263 23.62 -0.33 -9.20
C TYR A 263 25.05 -0.73 -8.81
N ARG A 264 25.83 0.19 -8.21
CA ARG A 264 27.21 -0.10 -7.78
C ARG A 264 27.25 -1.15 -6.66
N ILE A 265 26.36 -1.03 -5.67
CA ILE A 265 26.21 -2.02 -4.59
C ILE A 265 25.78 -3.38 -5.17
N SER A 266 24.84 -3.39 -6.10
CA SER A 266 24.36 -4.63 -6.74
C SER A 266 25.41 -5.28 -7.66
N LEU A 267 26.24 -4.48 -8.34
CA LEU A 267 27.35 -4.95 -9.17
C LEU A 267 28.49 -5.53 -8.31
N ALA A 268 28.87 -4.84 -7.23
CA ALA A 268 29.91 -5.27 -6.29
C ALA A 268 29.61 -6.64 -5.64
N LEU A 269 28.33 -6.99 -5.48
CA LEU A 269 27.85 -8.28 -4.96
C LEU A 269 27.40 -9.26 -6.06
N SER A 270 27.70 -8.98 -7.33
CA SER A 270 27.33 -9.85 -8.45
C SER A 270 28.49 -10.75 -8.89
N PRO A 271 28.23 -11.93 -9.49
CA PRO A 271 29.28 -12.79 -10.06
C PRO A 271 30.13 -12.18 -11.17
N ALA A 272 29.82 -10.96 -11.64
CA ALA A 272 30.66 -10.21 -12.59
C ALA A 272 31.85 -9.50 -11.92
N ILE A 273 31.86 -9.42 -10.58
CA ILE A 273 32.99 -8.99 -9.78
C ILE A 273 33.50 -10.25 -9.08
N SER A 274 34.72 -10.68 -9.41
CA SER A 274 35.24 -12.01 -9.07
C SER A 274 36.56 -12.00 -8.30
N THR A 275 37.21 -10.83 -8.25
CA THR A 275 38.52 -10.63 -7.61
C THR A 275 38.51 -9.43 -6.68
N HIS A 276 39.43 -9.45 -5.70
CA HIS A 276 39.69 -8.32 -4.80
C HIS A 276 39.98 -7.01 -5.54
N HIS A 277 40.72 -7.08 -6.65
CA HIS A 277 41.07 -5.92 -7.46
C HIS A 277 39.84 -5.30 -8.16
N GLU A 278 38.96 -6.12 -8.74
CA GLU A 278 37.70 -5.64 -9.35
C GLU A 278 36.78 -5.01 -8.31
N LEU A 279 36.61 -5.66 -7.16
CA LEU A 279 35.78 -5.15 -6.06
C LEU A 279 36.31 -3.80 -5.55
N ARG A 280 37.61 -3.73 -5.22
CA ARG A 280 38.26 -2.49 -4.78
C ARG A 280 38.14 -1.39 -5.81
N ARG A 281 38.23 -1.70 -7.11
CA ARG A 281 38.04 -0.74 -8.20
C ARG A 281 36.61 -0.19 -8.24
N GLU A 282 35.58 -1.04 -8.21
CA GLU A 282 34.19 -0.55 -8.32
C GLU A 282 33.72 0.23 -7.09
N LEU A 283 34.20 -0.15 -5.90
CA LEU A 283 33.96 0.62 -4.68
C LEU A 283 34.74 1.94 -4.69
N HIS A 284 35.99 1.96 -5.15
CA HIS A 284 36.76 3.20 -5.32
C HIS A 284 36.07 4.16 -6.31
N LEU A 285 35.59 3.68 -7.45
CA LEU A 285 34.83 4.47 -8.45
C LEU A 285 33.47 4.99 -7.93
N ALA A 286 32.96 4.49 -6.79
CA ALA A 286 31.79 5.07 -6.12
C ALA A 286 32.15 6.37 -5.36
N ILE A 287 33.34 6.40 -4.75
CA ILE A 287 33.81 7.43 -3.81
C ILE A 287 34.85 8.39 -4.39
N GLU A 288 35.45 8.08 -5.54
CA GLU A 288 36.51 8.84 -6.22
C GLU A 288 36.28 10.37 -6.24
N PRO A 289 35.08 10.91 -6.55
CA PRO A 289 34.83 12.36 -6.55
C PRO A 289 34.99 13.06 -5.20
N PHE A 290 35.12 12.31 -4.10
CA PHE A 290 35.25 12.84 -2.73
C PHE A 290 36.67 12.70 -2.18
N ILE A 291 37.60 12.13 -2.96
CA ILE A 291 38.97 11.85 -2.56
C ILE A 291 39.90 13.03 -2.89
N ASP A 292 40.54 13.59 -1.86
CA ASP A 292 41.70 14.47 -2.06
C ASP A 292 42.95 13.59 -2.24
N ALA A 293 43.39 13.42 -3.48
CA ALA A 293 44.56 12.61 -3.82
C ALA A 293 45.89 13.13 -3.22
N ARG A 294 45.94 14.36 -2.70
CA ARG A 294 47.12 14.97 -2.04
C ARG A 294 47.01 14.95 -0.52
N ALA A 295 45.81 14.89 0.03
CA ALA A 295 45.53 14.89 1.48
C ALA A 295 44.47 13.82 1.84
N ARG A 296 44.81 12.54 1.64
CA ARG A 296 43.94 11.40 1.97
C ARG A 296 43.52 11.43 3.44
N ASN A 297 42.21 11.38 3.67
CA ASN A 297 41.59 11.40 5.01
C ASN A 297 40.21 10.76 4.89
N SER A 298 40.07 9.52 5.38
CA SER A 298 38.84 8.73 5.25
C SER A 298 37.62 9.41 5.89
N THR A 299 37.76 10.07 7.04
CA THR A 299 36.67 10.81 7.70
C THR A 299 36.17 11.95 6.82
N ALA A 300 37.07 12.76 6.25
CA ALA A 300 36.70 13.86 5.37
C ALA A 300 36.19 13.38 3.98
N GLU A 301 36.63 12.21 3.52
CA GLU A 301 36.12 11.54 2.32
C GLU A 301 34.69 11.04 2.52
N VAL A 302 34.38 10.43 3.68
CA VAL A 302 33.02 10.04 4.08
C VAL A 302 32.12 11.27 4.22
N GLU A 303 32.57 12.34 4.88
CA GLU A 303 31.78 13.57 5.05
C GLU A 303 31.39 14.19 3.70
N ARG A 304 32.35 14.34 2.78
CA ARG A 304 32.09 14.88 1.43
C ARG A 304 31.17 13.99 0.61
N CYS A 305 31.29 12.67 0.75
CA CYS A 305 30.40 11.69 0.11
C CYS A 305 28.97 11.81 0.66
N ALA A 306 28.81 11.81 1.98
CA ALA A 306 27.49 11.82 2.64
C ALA A 306 26.75 13.14 2.39
N LYS A 307 27.46 14.26 2.26
CA LYS A 307 26.90 15.59 1.99
C LYS A 307 26.67 15.88 0.51
N GLN A 308 26.93 14.95 -0.41
CA GLN A 308 26.85 15.18 -1.87
C GLN A 308 25.52 15.80 -2.33
N PHE A 309 24.39 15.34 -1.78
CA PHE A 309 23.04 15.79 -2.14
C PHE A 309 22.38 16.58 -1.00
N TRP A 310 23.16 17.06 -0.02
CA TRP A 310 22.62 17.74 1.15
C TRP A 310 22.04 19.12 0.81
N VAL A 311 20.86 19.42 1.36
CA VAL A 311 20.17 20.70 1.12
C VAL A 311 20.71 21.77 2.07
N SER A 312 21.27 22.84 1.49
CA SER A 312 21.84 23.94 2.28
C SER A 312 20.75 24.67 3.07
N GLY A 313 21.00 24.90 4.37
CA GLY A 313 20.01 25.50 5.28
C GLY A 313 18.96 24.54 5.85
N ALA A 314 19.01 23.24 5.50
CA ALA A 314 18.11 22.24 6.08
C ALA A 314 18.26 22.13 7.61
N ASP A 315 17.14 22.05 8.32
CA ASP A 315 17.12 21.82 9.77
C ASP A 315 17.48 20.36 10.08
N THR A 316 18.68 20.15 10.61
CA THR A 316 19.20 18.83 10.99
C THR A 316 18.44 18.16 12.15
N THR A 317 17.49 18.84 12.79
CA THR A 317 16.68 18.25 13.87
C THR A 317 15.46 17.48 13.37
N THR A 318 14.98 17.72 12.13
CA THR A 318 13.80 17.01 11.61
C THR A 318 14.07 15.52 11.38
N VAL A 319 13.02 14.70 11.48
CA VAL A 319 13.10 13.24 11.27
C VAL A 319 13.70 12.88 9.89
N PRO A 320 13.23 13.44 8.75
CA PRO A 320 13.83 13.13 7.45
C PRO A 320 15.28 13.60 7.33
N ALA A 321 15.62 14.79 7.84
CA ALA A 321 17.00 15.30 7.80
C ALA A 321 17.97 14.37 8.57
N GLN A 322 17.56 13.91 9.77
CA GLN A 322 18.34 12.94 10.54
C GLN A 322 18.45 11.59 9.85
N ALA A 323 17.36 11.07 9.26
CA ALA A 323 17.35 9.79 8.57
C ALA A 323 18.27 9.81 7.34
N VAL A 324 18.12 10.80 6.46
CA VAL A 324 18.94 10.95 5.25
C VAL A 324 20.40 11.17 5.59
N SER A 325 20.71 11.98 6.60
CA SER A 325 22.10 12.19 7.06
C SER A 325 22.76 10.88 7.53
N ARG A 326 22.13 10.16 8.47
CA ARG A 326 22.68 8.91 9.04
C ARG A 326 22.82 7.79 8.00
N VAL A 327 21.82 7.63 7.12
CA VAL A 327 21.87 6.63 6.04
C VAL A 327 22.96 6.96 5.03
N SER A 328 23.16 8.24 4.69
CA SER A 328 24.22 8.68 3.77
C SER A 328 25.62 8.50 4.39
N GLU A 329 25.78 8.78 5.69
CA GLU A 329 27.02 8.55 6.43
C GLU A 329 27.37 7.05 6.49
N ARG A 330 26.39 6.19 6.82
CA ARG A 330 26.57 4.72 6.83
C ARG A 330 26.89 4.17 5.44
N LEU A 331 26.21 4.65 4.40
CA LEU A 331 26.50 4.32 3.00
C LEU A 331 27.95 4.68 2.62
N CYS A 332 28.35 5.93 2.85
CA CYS A 332 29.67 6.40 2.46
C CYS A 332 30.80 5.78 3.29
N SER A 333 30.59 5.55 4.59
CA SER A 333 31.57 4.86 5.44
C SER A 333 31.76 3.39 5.05
N SER A 334 30.70 2.64 4.78
CA SER A 334 30.81 1.27 4.25
C SER A 334 31.48 1.21 2.87
N LEU A 335 31.23 2.17 1.97
CA LEU A 335 31.93 2.24 0.68
C LEU A 335 33.43 2.53 0.84
N VAL A 336 33.81 3.47 1.71
CA VAL A 336 35.22 3.79 2.02
C VAL A 336 35.93 2.63 2.72
N ALA A 337 35.26 1.94 3.64
CA ALA A 337 35.78 0.75 4.30
C ALA A 337 35.95 -0.42 3.33
N GLY A 338 34.94 -0.74 2.52
CA GLY A 338 35.00 -1.82 1.54
C GLY A 338 36.04 -1.58 0.44
N ALA A 339 36.18 -0.34 -0.05
CA ALA A 339 37.26 0.04 -0.96
C ALA A 339 38.67 -0.08 -0.33
N SER A 340 38.76 -0.09 1.00
CA SER A 340 40.01 -0.19 1.77
C SER A 340 40.25 -1.57 2.38
N ALA A 341 39.35 -2.54 2.17
CA ALA A 341 39.46 -3.88 2.72
C ALA A 341 40.69 -4.64 2.21
N GLU A 342 41.36 -5.38 3.10
CA GLU A 342 42.61 -6.11 2.79
C GLU A 342 42.39 -7.36 1.91
N THR A 343 41.19 -7.96 1.95
CA THR A 343 40.82 -9.13 1.16
C THR A 343 39.48 -8.95 0.44
N TYR A 344 39.19 -9.85 -0.50
CA TYR A 344 37.91 -9.86 -1.22
C TYR A 344 36.74 -10.14 -0.27
N GLU A 345 36.90 -11.11 0.63
CA GLU A 345 35.87 -11.60 1.55
C GLU A 345 35.45 -10.51 2.55
N VAL A 346 36.42 -9.78 3.10
CA VAL A 346 36.17 -8.62 3.98
C VAL A 346 35.45 -7.50 3.21
N GLY A 347 35.86 -7.24 1.96
CA GLY A 347 35.21 -6.25 1.10
C GLY A 347 33.75 -6.61 0.78
N ILE A 348 33.48 -7.88 0.46
CA ILE A 348 32.13 -8.38 0.20
C ILE A 348 31.27 -8.26 1.45
N ALA A 349 31.74 -8.76 2.61
CA ALA A 349 30.97 -8.75 3.85
C ALA A 349 30.50 -7.33 4.26
N ILE A 350 31.37 -6.31 4.11
CA ILE A 350 31.03 -4.90 4.37
C ILE A 350 29.90 -4.39 3.46
N ILE A 351 29.86 -4.84 2.20
CA ILE A 351 28.87 -4.42 1.20
C ILE A 351 27.58 -5.24 1.29
N GLU A 352 27.65 -6.51 1.73
CA GLU A 352 26.48 -7.32 2.11
C GLU A 352 25.79 -6.73 3.35
N GLU A 353 26.56 -6.39 4.40
CA GLU A 353 26.05 -5.70 5.60
C GLU A 353 25.42 -4.35 5.23
N LEU A 354 26.06 -3.58 4.34
CA LEU A 354 25.51 -2.33 3.82
C LEU A 354 24.20 -2.57 3.07
N LYS A 355 24.15 -3.52 2.13
CA LYS A 355 22.95 -3.79 1.33
C LYS A 355 21.78 -4.23 2.23
N HIS A 356 22.06 -5.05 3.25
CA HIS A 356 21.08 -5.47 4.23
C HIS A 356 20.60 -4.31 5.13
N TYR A 357 21.50 -3.43 5.58
CA TYR A 357 21.15 -2.24 6.35
C TYR A 357 20.29 -1.24 5.57
N LEU A 358 20.58 -1.03 4.29
CA LEU A 358 19.83 -0.10 3.44
C LEU A 358 18.42 -0.60 3.10
N ASP A 359 18.28 -1.91 2.88
CA ASP A 359 17.04 -2.63 2.55
C ASP A 359 16.15 -1.99 1.45
N TRP A 360 16.75 -1.16 0.57
CA TRP A 360 16.03 -0.38 -0.43
C TRP A 360 15.13 -1.27 -1.32
N ALA A 361 13.89 -0.84 -1.58
CA ALA A 361 12.90 -1.62 -2.35
C ALA A 361 13.42 -2.08 -3.72
N VAL A 362 14.24 -1.25 -4.38
CA VAL A 362 14.92 -1.56 -5.65
C VAL A 362 15.82 -2.80 -5.62
N PHE A 363 16.34 -3.20 -4.44
CA PHE A 363 17.12 -4.42 -4.28
C PHE A 363 16.27 -5.70 -4.28
N ARG A 364 14.96 -5.58 -4.04
CA ARG A 364 13.99 -6.68 -4.07
C ARG A 364 13.27 -6.78 -5.42
N GLY A 365 13.05 -5.68 -6.13
CA GLY A 365 12.28 -5.63 -7.38
C GLY A 365 12.83 -6.47 -8.56
N CYS A 366 11.95 -6.79 -9.52
CA CYS A 366 12.29 -7.64 -10.66
C CYS A 366 13.16 -6.92 -11.72
N ASN A 367 14.24 -7.57 -12.15
CA ASN A 367 15.10 -7.07 -13.23
C ASN A 367 14.46 -7.27 -14.63
N LYS A 368 13.63 -6.31 -15.06
CA LYS A 368 13.03 -6.20 -16.41
C LYS A 368 12.25 -7.44 -16.88
N CYS A 369 10.97 -7.48 -16.55
CA CYS A 369 10.03 -8.49 -17.06
C CYS A 369 9.78 -8.37 -18.57
N LYS A 370 9.27 -9.44 -19.21
CA LYS A 370 8.85 -9.40 -20.62
C LYS A 370 7.67 -8.44 -20.82
N ILE A 371 7.39 -8.10 -22.08
CA ILE A 371 6.28 -7.19 -22.46
C ILE A 371 4.89 -7.74 -22.09
N ASP A 372 4.75 -9.05 -22.00
CA ASP A 372 3.57 -9.83 -21.58
C ASP A 372 3.54 -10.16 -20.07
N GLU A 373 4.50 -9.64 -19.29
CA GLU A 373 4.65 -9.90 -17.86
C GLU A 373 4.65 -8.60 -17.04
N VAL A 374 4.45 -8.75 -15.73
CA VAL A 374 4.68 -7.71 -14.72
C VAL A 374 5.50 -8.29 -13.57
N CYS A 375 6.13 -7.43 -12.77
CA CYS A 375 6.73 -7.87 -11.51
C CYS A 375 5.61 -8.20 -10.51
N GLN A 376 5.55 -9.45 -10.07
CA GLN A 376 4.56 -9.92 -9.11
C GLN A 376 5.03 -9.59 -7.70
N LEU A 377 4.34 -8.65 -7.06
CA LEU A 377 4.51 -8.23 -5.67
C LEU A 377 3.24 -8.55 -4.85
N PRO A 378 3.30 -8.62 -3.51
CA PRO A 378 2.12 -8.63 -2.65
C PRO A 378 1.21 -7.43 -2.91
N ILE A 379 -0.03 -7.68 -3.35
CA ILE A 379 -1.06 -6.65 -3.53
C ILE A 379 -2.40 -7.27 -3.14
N TRP A 380 -3.00 -6.80 -2.03
CA TRP A 380 -4.27 -7.33 -1.53
C TRP A 380 -5.35 -7.27 -2.62
N PRO A 381 -6.15 -8.34 -2.84
CA PRO A 381 -6.32 -9.54 -2.01
C PRO A 381 -5.37 -10.71 -2.29
N SER A 382 -4.29 -10.53 -3.06
CA SER A 382 -3.52 -11.65 -3.62
C SER A 382 -2.05 -11.70 -3.17
N GLY A 383 -1.52 -12.92 -3.16
CA GLY A 383 -0.10 -13.21 -2.98
C GLY A 383 0.31 -13.70 -1.59
N SER A 384 1.57 -14.15 -1.55
CA SER A 384 2.44 -14.60 -0.41
C SER A 384 3.61 -13.66 0.44
N LYS A 385 4.17 -14.90 0.91
CA LYS A 385 5.43 -15.49 1.53
C LYS A 385 6.53 -16.05 0.59
N GLU A 386 6.47 -15.75 -0.71
CA GLU A 386 7.62 -15.84 -1.64
C GLU A 386 7.81 -14.51 -2.40
N ASP A 387 6.80 -14.02 -3.12
CA ASP A 387 6.82 -12.81 -3.98
C ASP A 387 7.30 -11.47 -3.33
N PHE A 388 7.45 -11.34 -2.01
CA PHE A 388 7.98 -10.18 -1.29
C PHE A 388 9.48 -10.34 -1.04
N VAL A 389 9.88 -11.58 -0.76
CA VAL A 389 11.27 -11.98 -0.52
C VAL A 389 11.99 -12.13 -1.86
N ARG A 390 11.27 -12.63 -2.89
CA ARG A 390 11.73 -12.95 -4.23
C ARG A 390 10.59 -12.76 -5.26
N PRO A 391 10.18 -11.51 -5.55
CA PRO A 391 9.21 -11.24 -6.62
C PRO A 391 9.70 -11.79 -7.95
N ARG A 392 8.74 -12.17 -8.80
CA ARG A 392 9.02 -12.83 -10.09
C ARG A 392 8.24 -12.15 -11.21
N CYS A 393 8.74 -12.29 -12.43
CA CYS A 393 8.02 -11.84 -13.61
C CYS A 393 6.98 -12.89 -14.01
N GLY A 394 5.74 -12.45 -14.28
CA GLY A 394 4.67 -13.32 -14.74
C GLY A 394 3.46 -12.57 -15.26
N THR A 395 2.50 -13.29 -15.83
CA THR A 395 1.36 -12.75 -16.62
C THR A 395 0.24 -12.11 -15.80
N GLY A 396 0.52 -11.70 -14.56
CA GLY A 396 -0.42 -11.05 -13.64
C GLY A 396 -1.27 -12.03 -12.81
N LEU A 397 -1.22 -11.87 -11.48
CA LEU A 397 -2.11 -12.49 -10.48
C LEU A 397 -2.42 -13.99 -10.66
N ALA A 398 -1.40 -14.81 -10.91
CA ALA A 398 -1.53 -16.26 -11.01
C ALA A 398 -0.86 -17.01 -9.83
N HIS A 399 -1.69 -17.77 -9.10
CA HIS A 399 -1.36 -18.84 -8.12
C HIS A 399 -0.53 -18.52 -6.87
N GLY A 400 -1.23 -18.32 -5.75
CA GLY A 400 -0.70 -18.30 -4.38
C GLY A 400 -1.81 -17.98 -3.38
N SER A 401 -2.60 -19.02 -3.03
CA SER A 401 -3.71 -19.20 -2.05
C SER A 401 -4.57 -18.05 -1.47
N GLY A 402 -4.20 -16.78 -1.55
CA GLY A 402 -5.08 -15.61 -1.40
C GLY A 402 -5.19 -15.04 0.01
N GLY A 403 -4.89 -13.74 0.15
CA GLY A 403 -5.07 -12.98 1.38
C GLY A 403 -3.93 -12.04 1.79
N TYR A 404 -2.97 -11.71 0.90
CA TYR A 404 -1.79 -10.88 1.24
C TYR A 404 -1.06 -11.48 2.47
N TRP A 405 -0.52 -12.69 2.28
CA TRP A 405 -0.08 -13.62 3.32
C TRP A 405 -1.28 -14.29 4.02
N ASP A 406 -2.22 -14.72 3.17
CA ASP A 406 -3.16 -15.84 3.31
C ASP A 406 -3.76 -16.03 4.72
N MET A 407 -4.80 -15.24 4.99
CA MET A 407 -5.39 -15.10 6.31
C MET A 407 -6.16 -16.34 6.80
N MET A 408 -6.07 -16.57 8.11
CA MET A 408 -7.10 -17.24 8.91
C MET A 408 -7.40 -16.38 10.15
N GLY A 409 -8.29 -15.39 9.99
CA GLY A 409 -8.87 -14.68 11.13
C GLY A 409 -9.84 -15.61 11.87
N LYS A 410 -9.52 -15.97 13.12
CA LYS A 410 -10.46 -16.64 14.02
C LYS A 410 -10.98 -15.66 15.06
N ILE A 411 -12.21 -15.23 14.87
CA ILE A 411 -12.97 -14.44 15.84
C ILE A 411 -13.21 -15.29 17.09
N ARG A 412 -12.89 -14.74 18.27
CA ARG A 412 -13.30 -15.11 19.64
C ARG A 412 -13.40 -16.61 20.01
N GLN A 413 -12.73 -16.97 21.11
CA GLN A 413 -13.41 -17.74 22.15
C GLN A 413 -13.77 -16.80 23.31
N HIS A 414 -14.78 -17.19 24.10
CA HIS A 414 -15.40 -16.38 25.15
C HIS A 414 -14.63 -16.42 26.47
#